data_AF-D7JGV0-F1
#
_entry.id   AF-D7JGV0-F1
#
_cell.length_a   1.000
_cell.length_b   1.000
_cell.length_c   1.000
_cell.angle_alpha   90.00
_cell.angle_beta   90.00
_cell.angle_gamma   90.00
#
_symmetry.space_group_name_H-M   'P 1'
#
loop_
_entity.id
_entity.type
_entity.pdbx_description
1 polymer ?
#
loop_
_entity_poly.entity_id
_entity_poly.type
_entity_poly.pdbx_seq_one_letter_code
_entity_poly.pdbx_strand_id
1 'polypeptide(L)'
;MNLSNLPYRTTSYDEIADELPESSLYKEHYDTHWRNRVIVIDGDWILNEPLDLDAVDELSPYYNPDDYDSLPLFILVKGNMQATNIYNGEACGSCGLVVLGNLTAENIVVGGQDIFVGGDLRVSGFYWGDYNHGSLTVMGHISIYVFLETDYNHDNKRFEERRNADITEYLTDDDYEGLLLGEKLVLYLKPEFSFVLDDILKIDYIPWSWKCWINDDKLFPALAKGETIFVSPEETQKRRDEISKKQVHLFPNTDISIENLLRFTYPPLFSLVCKLNKNNHPRFEMWDDNDVFYRVLYDPDDSTYSLYIQNGEEYGVLAQVYEGELHTSINTFTDEGVIDMTATSHPAHFAFLEKEFAYFCRRYEELINSRIYYLSKVNEANFKSLLANGRLQDFYAQKGKNTDGYVTLQKDDFILKVSNEETTSARISLGEHSKYNEDGSVAYLYFHYQWDVERNCVLLINEEEDGEEYEANFGNTPRYYRAMIYFRKLQLLFPPVEEQSTNVI
;
A
#
# COMPACT_ATOMS: atom_id res chain seq x y z
N MET A 1 -7.84 -11.25 34.68
CA MET A 1 -7.79 -9.90 35.28
C MET A 1 -8.32 -9.91 36.73
N ASN A 2 -7.80 -9.13 37.69
CA ASN A 2 -8.32 -9.10 39.08
C ASN A 2 -9.09 -7.80 39.38
N LEU A 3 -10.37 -7.76 39.00
CA LEU A 3 -11.28 -6.61 39.14
C LEU A 3 -11.85 -6.39 40.55
N SER A 4 -11.41 -7.15 41.55
CA SER A 4 -12.01 -7.15 42.90
C SER A 4 -11.99 -5.80 43.65
N ASN A 5 -11.33 -4.77 43.10
CA ASN A 5 -11.18 -3.44 43.70
C ASN A 5 -11.78 -2.28 42.87
N LEU A 6 -12.37 -2.51 41.69
CA LEU A 6 -12.99 -1.45 40.87
C LEU A 6 -14.51 -1.44 41.03
N PRO A 7 -15.15 -0.27 41.24
CA PRO A 7 -16.60 -0.17 41.32
C PRO A 7 -17.21 -0.21 39.92
N TYR A 8 -17.26 -1.40 39.32
CA TYR A 8 -18.01 -1.61 38.08
C TYR A 8 -19.42 -2.11 38.38
N ARG A 9 -20.38 -1.80 37.49
CA ARG A 9 -21.74 -2.36 37.52
C ARG A 9 -22.15 -2.84 36.13
N THR A 10 -22.99 -3.88 36.08
CA THR A 10 -23.63 -4.33 34.84
C THR A 10 -25.07 -3.86 34.82
N THR A 11 -25.51 -3.25 33.72
CA THR A 11 -26.83 -2.61 33.56
C THR A 11 -27.39 -2.91 32.17
N SER A 12 -28.65 -2.58 31.89
CA SER A 12 -29.18 -2.64 30.52
C SER A 12 -28.77 -1.39 29.74
N TYR A 13 -28.71 -1.50 28.42
CA TYR A 13 -28.51 -0.34 27.56
C TYR A 13 -29.53 0.79 27.85
N ASP A 14 -30.81 0.46 28.01
CA ASP A 14 -31.88 1.44 28.24
C ASP A 14 -31.65 2.33 29.48
N GLU A 15 -30.98 1.80 30.51
CA GLU A 15 -30.68 2.54 31.75
C GLU A 15 -29.56 3.57 31.57
N ILE A 16 -28.74 3.44 30.52
CA ILE A 16 -27.58 4.31 30.24
C ILE A 16 -27.67 5.02 28.90
N ALA A 17 -28.73 4.79 28.12
CA ALA A 17 -28.84 5.31 26.76
C ALA A 17 -28.68 6.85 26.72
N ASP A 18 -29.27 7.56 27.67
CA ASP A 18 -29.19 9.03 27.78
C ASP A 18 -27.81 9.53 28.24
N GLU A 19 -26.94 8.64 28.71
CA GLU A 19 -25.55 8.97 29.08
C GLU A 19 -24.59 8.86 27.88
N LEU A 20 -25.00 8.22 26.79
CA LEU A 20 -24.16 8.04 25.60
C LEU A 20 -24.14 9.30 24.73
N PRO A 21 -22.99 9.68 24.19
CA PRO A 21 -22.89 10.75 23.20
C PRO A 21 -23.66 10.41 21.92
N GLU A 22 -24.31 11.41 21.33
CA GLU A 22 -25.04 11.27 20.06
C GLU A 22 -24.17 10.79 18.89
N SER A 23 -22.86 11.03 18.97
CA SER A 23 -21.88 10.63 17.96
C SER A 23 -21.32 9.21 18.16
N SER A 24 -21.78 8.44 19.16
CA SER A 24 -21.37 7.04 19.33
C SER A 24 -22.25 6.14 18.46
N LEU A 25 -21.65 5.16 17.77
CA LEU A 25 -22.41 4.18 16.98
C LEU A 25 -23.35 3.36 17.85
N TYR A 26 -22.98 3.13 19.12
CA TYR A 26 -23.85 2.49 20.10
C TYR A 26 -25.12 3.29 20.43
N LYS A 27 -25.16 4.59 20.17
CA LYS A 27 -26.37 5.42 20.30
C LYS A 27 -27.17 5.45 18.99
N GLU A 28 -26.49 5.57 17.85
CA GLU A 28 -27.10 5.74 16.53
C GLU A 28 -27.76 4.45 15.98
N HIS A 29 -27.10 3.30 16.16
CA HIS A 29 -27.49 2.04 15.51
C HIS A 29 -28.04 0.97 16.46
N TYR A 30 -28.38 1.34 17.70
CA TYR A 30 -28.91 0.37 18.65
C TYR A 30 -30.34 -0.06 18.30
N ASP A 31 -30.50 -1.36 18.06
CA ASP A 31 -31.81 -1.99 17.94
C ASP A 31 -32.32 -2.41 19.33
N THR A 32 -33.39 -1.76 19.77
CA THR A 32 -34.07 -2.01 21.05
C THR A 32 -34.62 -3.44 21.23
N HIS A 33 -34.65 -4.26 20.17
CA HIS A 33 -35.05 -5.66 20.29
C HIS A 33 -34.04 -6.51 21.07
N TRP A 34 -32.77 -6.10 21.13
CA TRP A 34 -31.70 -6.85 21.79
C TRP A 34 -31.58 -6.40 23.25
N ARG A 35 -31.72 -7.33 24.21
CA ARG A 35 -31.65 -7.00 25.66
C ARG A 35 -30.21 -6.90 26.16
N ASN A 36 -29.39 -6.18 25.42
CA ASN A 36 -27.95 -6.14 25.62
C ASN A 36 -27.58 -5.48 26.94
N ARG A 37 -26.56 -6.04 27.58
CA ARG A 37 -26.00 -5.51 28.83
C ARG A 37 -24.82 -4.60 28.53
N VAL A 38 -24.54 -3.71 29.46
CA VAL A 38 -23.41 -2.78 29.40
C VAL A 38 -22.65 -2.86 30.71
N ILE A 39 -21.32 -2.87 30.64
CA ILE A 39 -20.46 -2.73 31.82
C ILE A 39 -20.19 -1.24 32.01
N VAL A 40 -20.47 -0.71 33.19
CA VAL A 40 -20.28 0.70 33.51
C VAL A 40 -19.22 0.83 34.60
N ILE A 41 -18.25 1.70 34.36
CA ILE A 41 -17.20 2.08 35.30
C ILE A 41 -17.40 3.55 35.65
N ASP A 42 -17.80 3.81 36.90
CA ASP A 42 -18.02 5.16 37.39
C ASP A 42 -16.67 5.82 37.73
N GLY A 43 -16.25 6.80 36.91
CA GLY A 43 -15.01 7.56 37.09
C GLY A 43 -13.86 7.07 36.21
N ASP A 44 -12.63 7.36 36.63
CA ASP A 44 -11.41 7.01 35.89
C ASP A 44 -11.09 5.51 36.02
N TRP A 45 -10.62 4.89 34.93
CA TRP A 45 -10.19 3.49 34.88
C TRP A 45 -8.72 3.36 34.48
N ILE A 46 -7.87 2.96 35.43
CA ILE A 46 -6.44 2.76 35.19
C ILE A 46 -6.13 1.27 35.27
N LEU A 47 -5.78 0.69 34.13
CA LEU A 47 -5.31 -0.68 33.97
C LEU A 47 -3.79 -0.70 33.73
N ASN A 48 -3.08 -1.46 34.57
CA ASN A 48 -1.66 -1.76 34.36
C ASN A 48 -1.47 -3.08 33.58
N GLU A 49 -2.55 -3.66 33.09
CA GLU A 49 -2.65 -4.94 32.40
C GLU A 49 -3.34 -4.73 31.04
N PRO A 50 -3.11 -5.59 30.04
CA PRO A 50 -3.88 -5.60 28.82
C PRO A 50 -5.39 -5.79 29.06
N LEU A 51 -6.22 -5.09 28.30
CA LEU A 51 -7.66 -5.30 28.21
C LEU A 51 -7.97 -6.13 26.96
N ASP A 52 -8.51 -7.32 27.21
CA ASP A 52 -9.03 -8.22 26.18
C ASP A 52 -10.56 -8.02 26.07
N LEU A 53 -11.03 -7.57 24.91
CA LEU A 53 -12.46 -7.38 24.67
C LEU A 53 -13.17 -8.65 24.18
N ASP A 54 -12.45 -9.76 23.98
CA ASP A 54 -13.05 -11.09 23.79
C ASP A 54 -13.36 -11.74 25.15
N ALA A 55 -12.51 -11.48 26.16
CA ALA A 55 -12.61 -12.07 27.50
C ALA A 55 -13.44 -11.21 28.48
N VAL A 56 -14.50 -10.59 27.97
CA VAL A 56 -15.46 -9.78 28.74
C VAL A 56 -16.25 -10.62 29.75
N ASP A 57 -16.25 -11.94 29.58
CA ASP A 57 -16.81 -12.90 30.51
C ASP A 57 -16.10 -12.88 31.88
N GLU A 58 -14.80 -12.55 31.91
CA GLU A 58 -14.09 -12.22 33.16
C GLU A 58 -14.61 -10.92 33.80
N LEU A 59 -15.20 -10.02 33.01
CA LEU A 59 -15.73 -8.72 33.44
C LEU A 59 -17.23 -8.80 33.80
N SER A 60 -17.99 -9.77 33.28
CA SER A 60 -19.43 -9.95 33.51
C SER A 60 -19.73 -11.32 34.14
N PRO A 61 -20.06 -11.41 35.44
CA PRO A 61 -20.40 -12.68 36.10
C PRO A 61 -21.72 -13.31 35.59
N TYR A 62 -22.37 -12.67 34.63
CA TYR A 62 -23.63 -13.08 34.03
C TYR A 62 -23.47 -13.56 32.59
N TYR A 63 -22.25 -13.60 32.06
CA TYR A 63 -22.00 -14.14 30.73
C TYR A 63 -22.33 -15.63 30.71
N ASN A 64 -23.12 -16.02 29.72
CA ASN A 64 -23.45 -17.39 29.41
C ASN A 64 -23.06 -17.65 27.94
N PRO A 65 -22.06 -18.49 27.66
CA PRO A 65 -21.60 -18.74 26.29
C PRO A 65 -22.67 -19.36 25.38
N ASP A 66 -23.74 -19.93 25.94
CA ASP A 66 -24.88 -20.47 25.19
C ASP A 66 -25.98 -19.41 24.92
N ASP A 67 -25.82 -18.18 25.41
CA ASP A 67 -26.77 -17.07 25.27
C ASP A 67 -26.06 -15.82 24.75
N TYR A 68 -26.15 -15.59 23.44
CA TYR A 68 -25.52 -14.47 22.75
C TYR A 68 -25.98 -13.10 23.32
N ASP A 69 -27.21 -13.01 23.84
CA ASP A 69 -27.75 -11.78 24.44
C ASP A 69 -27.12 -11.48 25.82
N SER A 70 -26.32 -12.40 26.37
CA SER A 70 -25.62 -12.24 27.65
C SER A 70 -24.26 -11.54 27.54
N LEU A 71 -23.72 -11.41 26.33
CA LEU A 71 -22.48 -10.68 26.08
C LEU A 71 -22.72 -9.17 26.28
N PRO A 72 -21.90 -8.47 27.08
CA PRO A 72 -21.97 -7.03 27.15
C PRO A 72 -21.66 -6.40 25.79
N LEU A 73 -22.52 -5.49 25.34
CA LEU A 73 -22.36 -4.82 24.05
C LEU A 73 -21.12 -3.92 24.01
N PHE A 74 -20.86 -3.19 25.09
CA PHE A 74 -19.68 -2.36 25.26
C PHE A 74 -19.40 -2.10 26.75
N ILE A 75 -18.19 -1.60 27.02
CA ILE A 75 -17.78 -1.04 28.31
C ILE A 75 -17.91 0.48 28.24
N LEU A 76 -18.64 1.08 29.18
CA LEU A 76 -18.75 2.53 29.38
C LEU A 76 -17.88 2.98 30.55
N VAL A 77 -16.87 3.79 30.26
CA VAL A 77 -16.02 4.46 31.25
C VAL A 77 -16.45 5.92 31.36
N LYS A 78 -16.96 6.34 32.53
CA LYS A 78 -17.48 7.71 32.70
C LYS A 78 -16.39 8.77 32.89
N GLY A 79 -15.15 8.36 33.18
CA GLY A 79 -13.99 9.23 33.30
C GLY A 79 -12.94 8.96 32.23
N ASN A 80 -11.68 9.19 32.58
CA ASN A 80 -10.52 8.86 31.74
C ASN A 80 -10.18 7.37 31.83
N MET A 81 -9.59 6.83 30.78
CA MET A 81 -9.08 5.48 30.76
C MET A 81 -7.59 5.44 30.42
N GLN A 82 -6.85 4.60 31.13
CA GLN A 82 -5.48 4.22 30.81
C GLN A 82 -5.37 2.69 30.77
N ALA A 83 -4.74 2.16 29.72
CA ALA A 83 -4.39 0.73 29.62
C ALA A 83 -3.00 0.56 29.01
N THR A 84 -2.42 -0.64 29.12
CA THR A 84 -1.25 -0.99 28.30
C THR A 84 -1.73 -1.32 26.90
N ASN A 85 -2.36 -2.47 26.70
CA ASN A 85 -2.93 -2.86 25.42
C ASN A 85 -4.45 -2.96 25.53
N ILE A 86 -5.17 -2.63 24.45
CA ILE A 86 -6.61 -2.92 24.30
C ILE A 86 -6.72 -3.73 23.02
N TYR A 87 -7.32 -4.92 23.07
CA TYR A 87 -7.37 -5.77 21.88
C TYR A 87 -8.56 -6.72 21.83
N ASN A 88 -8.87 -7.20 20.63
CA ASN A 88 -9.77 -8.33 20.38
C ASN A 88 -9.38 -9.04 19.08
N GLY A 89 -9.53 -10.37 19.07
CA GLY A 89 -9.35 -11.20 17.89
C GLY A 89 -10.66 -11.53 17.16
N GLU A 90 -11.81 -11.46 17.83
CA GLU A 90 -13.11 -11.79 17.22
C GLU A 90 -13.77 -10.55 16.56
N ALA A 91 -13.99 -10.58 15.25
CA ALA A 91 -14.45 -9.40 14.52
C ALA A 91 -15.96 -9.10 14.67
N CYS A 92 -16.79 -10.08 15.06
CA CYS A 92 -18.25 -9.95 15.08
C CYS A 92 -18.90 -10.09 16.46
N GLY A 93 -18.13 -10.41 17.49
CA GLY A 93 -18.68 -10.88 18.78
C GLY A 93 -17.93 -10.39 20.03
N SER A 94 -17.03 -9.42 19.90
CA SER A 94 -16.35 -8.82 21.05
C SER A 94 -17.14 -7.64 21.61
N CYS A 95 -16.71 -7.15 22.77
CA CYS A 95 -17.30 -6.00 23.42
C CYS A 95 -16.68 -4.68 22.91
N GLY A 96 -17.52 -3.67 22.71
CA GLY A 96 -17.07 -2.31 22.42
C GLY A 96 -16.44 -1.56 23.57
N LEU A 97 -15.97 -0.35 23.29
CA LEU A 97 -15.44 0.55 24.32
C LEU A 97 -15.88 2.01 24.10
N VAL A 98 -16.52 2.57 25.12
CA VAL A 98 -16.92 3.99 25.18
C VAL A 98 -16.26 4.64 26.38
N VAL A 99 -15.36 5.59 26.14
CA VAL A 99 -14.68 6.38 27.18
C VAL A 99 -15.15 7.83 27.08
N LEU A 100 -15.81 8.36 28.11
CA LEU A 100 -16.33 9.74 28.08
C LEU A 100 -15.23 10.79 28.28
N GLY A 101 -14.11 10.42 28.91
CA GLY A 101 -12.92 11.26 29.06
C GLY A 101 -11.82 10.96 28.04
N ASN A 102 -10.56 11.14 28.46
CA ASN A 102 -9.38 10.85 27.65
C ASN A 102 -9.06 9.35 27.68
N LEU A 103 -8.54 8.81 26.58
CA LEU A 103 -8.05 7.43 26.49
C LEU A 103 -6.54 7.43 26.19
N THR A 104 -5.76 6.78 27.06
CA THR A 104 -4.33 6.53 26.82
C THR A 104 -4.04 5.03 26.79
N ALA A 105 -3.41 4.56 25.72
CA ALA A 105 -2.96 3.19 25.59
C ALA A 105 -1.54 3.10 24.97
N GLU A 106 -0.85 1.99 25.22
CA GLU A 106 0.32 1.62 24.43
C GLU A 106 -0.10 1.17 23.04
N ASN A 107 -1.00 0.17 22.96
CA ASN A 107 -1.51 -0.34 21.68
C ASN A 107 -3.04 -0.54 21.75
N ILE A 108 -3.72 -0.31 20.64
CA ILE A 108 -5.14 -0.65 20.43
C ILE A 108 -5.24 -1.48 19.16
N VAL A 109 -5.62 -2.75 19.25
CA VAL A 109 -5.72 -3.66 18.10
C VAL A 109 -7.08 -4.33 18.09
N VAL A 110 -8.00 -3.80 17.29
CA VAL A 110 -9.41 -4.15 17.37
C VAL A 110 -9.99 -4.54 16.01
N GLY A 111 -10.81 -5.59 16.02
CA GLY A 111 -11.58 -6.07 14.87
C GLY A 111 -13.07 -5.81 15.08
N GLY A 112 -13.69 -4.98 14.24
CA GLY A 112 -15.15 -4.79 14.19
C GLY A 112 -15.79 -4.06 15.38
N GLN A 113 -14.99 -3.57 16.33
CA GLN A 113 -15.51 -2.88 17.52
C GLN A 113 -15.56 -1.36 17.33
N ASP A 114 -16.60 -0.71 17.88
CA ASP A 114 -16.64 0.75 17.99
C ASP A 114 -15.84 1.20 19.23
N ILE A 115 -14.88 2.08 18.99
CA ILE A 115 -14.05 2.74 20.00
C ILE A 115 -14.41 4.21 20.01
N PHE A 116 -15.15 4.61 21.03
CA PHE A 116 -15.54 6.00 21.24
C PHE A 116 -14.70 6.65 22.34
N VAL A 117 -14.16 7.84 22.06
CA VAL A 117 -13.41 8.67 23.01
C VAL A 117 -13.96 10.09 23.04
N GLY A 118 -14.55 10.48 24.17
CA GLY A 118 -15.14 11.81 24.38
C GLY A 118 -14.12 12.92 24.62
N GLY A 119 -12.88 12.56 24.97
CA GLY A 119 -11.74 13.47 25.12
C GLY A 119 -10.63 13.19 24.12
N ASP A 120 -9.39 13.36 24.57
CA ASP A 120 -8.18 13.12 23.76
C ASP A 120 -7.85 11.62 23.70
N LEU A 121 -7.44 11.15 22.52
CA LEU A 121 -6.87 9.81 22.32
C LEU A 121 -5.35 9.90 22.20
N ARG A 122 -4.64 9.12 23.01
CA ARG A 122 -3.20 8.91 22.88
C ARG A 122 -2.86 7.42 22.80
N VAL A 123 -2.32 7.00 21.67
CA VAL A 123 -1.75 5.66 21.48
C VAL A 123 -0.26 5.79 21.19
N SER A 124 0.58 5.40 22.15
CA SER A 124 2.04 5.57 21.99
C SER A 124 2.68 4.59 21.01
N GLY A 125 1.98 3.51 20.71
CA GLY A 125 2.39 2.45 19.81
C GLY A 125 1.41 2.30 18.64
N PHE A 126 0.83 1.12 18.52
CA PHE A 126 0.06 0.70 17.34
C PHE A 126 -1.44 0.86 17.56
N TYR A 127 -2.12 1.57 16.67
CA TYR A 127 -3.56 1.45 16.51
C TYR A 127 -3.83 0.65 15.23
N TRP A 128 -4.41 -0.53 15.34
CA TRP A 128 -4.91 -1.30 14.20
C TRP A 128 -6.42 -1.48 14.33
N GLY A 129 -7.16 -0.85 13.44
CA GLY A 129 -8.59 -1.10 13.25
C GLY A 129 -8.79 -2.00 12.05
N ASP A 130 -9.45 -3.13 12.24
CA ASP A 130 -9.82 -4.09 11.20
C ASP A 130 -11.34 -4.24 11.14
N TYR A 131 -11.88 -4.53 9.95
CA TYR A 131 -13.26 -4.95 9.71
C TYR A 131 -14.35 -3.86 9.84
N ASN A 132 -15.19 -3.78 8.80
CA ASN A 132 -16.04 -2.61 8.51
C ASN A 132 -17.22 -2.39 9.44
N HIS A 133 -17.46 -3.31 10.37
CA HIS A 133 -18.45 -3.14 11.41
C HIS A 133 -18.00 -2.18 12.51
N GLY A 134 -16.69 -1.97 12.66
CA GLY A 134 -16.13 -1.14 13.72
C GLY A 134 -15.86 0.30 13.28
N SER A 135 -15.65 1.17 14.27
CA SER A 135 -15.25 2.56 14.01
C SER A 135 -14.42 3.17 15.15
N LEU A 136 -13.53 4.10 14.80
CA LEU A 136 -12.89 5.00 15.74
C LEU A 136 -13.54 6.38 15.69
N THR A 137 -14.15 6.79 16.80
CA THR A 137 -14.66 8.16 16.99
C THR A 137 -13.94 8.85 18.16
N VAL A 138 -13.30 10.00 17.88
CA VAL A 138 -12.59 10.79 18.89
C VAL A 138 -13.01 12.26 18.83
N MET A 139 -13.51 12.79 19.94
CA MET A 139 -13.99 14.18 20.02
C MET A 139 -12.85 15.18 20.29
N GLY A 140 -11.83 14.79 21.06
CA GLY A 140 -10.64 15.58 21.37
C GLY A 140 -9.50 15.37 20.39
N HIS A 141 -8.27 15.69 20.78
CA HIS A 141 -7.05 15.53 19.98
C HIS A 141 -6.67 14.05 19.79
N ILE A 142 -6.12 13.69 18.62
CA ILE A 142 -5.63 12.34 18.32
C ILE A 142 -4.11 12.36 18.27
N SER A 143 -3.44 11.48 19.02
CA SER A 143 -2.00 11.25 18.92
C SER A 143 -1.72 9.77 18.80
N ILE A 144 -1.23 9.32 17.64
CA ILE A 144 -1.00 7.91 17.34
C ILE A 144 0.37 7.76 16.68
N TYR A 145 1.18 6.80 17.13
CA TYR A 145 2.46 6.55 16.49
C TYR A 145 2.26 5.86 15.14
N VAL A 146 1.71 4.64 15.10
CA VAL A 146 1.33 3.99 13.83
C VAL A 146 -0.16 3.70 13.85
N PHE A 147 -0.89 4.29 12.90
CA PHE A 147 -2.28 3.95 12.64
C PHE A 147 -2.36 3.08 11.39
N LEU A 148 -2.99 1.92 11.53
CA LEU A 148 -3.31 1.02 10.43
C LEU A 148 -4.81 0.78 10.39
N GLU A 149 -5.38 0.93 9.20
CA GLU A 149 -6.77 0.62 8.91
C GLU A 149 -6.84 -0.45 7.82
N THR A 150 -7.63 -1.50 8.09
CA THR A 150 -7.92 -2.60 7.16
C THR A 150 -9.43 -2.84 7.11
N ASP A 151 -10.11 -2.07 6.27
CA ASP A 151 -11.57 -2.02 6.15
C ASP A 151 -12.25 -1.53 7.45
N TYR A 152 -11.75 -0.48 8.12
CA TYR A 152 -12.27 0.01 9.40
C TYR A 152 -12.62 1.50 9.35
N ASN A 153 -13.74 1.91 9.97
CA ASN A 153 -14.23 3.28 9.79
C ASN A 153 -13.54 4.30 10.71
N HIS A 154 -13.07 5.43 10.17
CA HIS A 154 -12.63 6.60 10.95
C HIS A 154 -12.86 7.90 10.16
N ASP A 155 -12.57 9.06 10.76
CA ASP A 155 -12.63 10.36 10.07
C ASP A 155 -11.43 10.52 9.12
N ASN A 156 -11.53 9.91 7.92
CA ASN A 156 -10.47 9.92 6.90
C ASN A 156 -9.95 11.34 6.62
N LYS A 157 -10.87 12.30 6.43
CA LYS A 157 -10.52 13.69 6.11
C LYS A 157 -9.70 14.32 7.23
N ARG A 158 -10.02 14.04 8.49
CA ARG A 158 -9.25 14.54 9.63
C ARG A 158 -7.84 13.95 9.68
N PHE A 159 -7.69 12.67 9.32
CA PHE A 159 -6.40 11.98 9.30
C PHE A 159 -5.52 12.50 8.15
N GLU A 160 -6.07 12.56 6.94
CA GLU A 160 -5.40 13.09 5.74
C GLU A 160 -4.96 14.55 5.91
N GLU A 161 -5.86 15.41 6.42
CA GLU A 161 -5.58 16.85 6.61
C GLU A 161 -4.83 17.14 7.93
N ARG A 162 -4.52 16.11 8.74
CA ARG A 162 -3.90 16.23 10.08
C ARG A 162 -4.60 17.26 10.99
N ARG A 163 -5.94 17.32 10.93
CA ARG A 163 -6.73 18.28 11.72
C ARG A 163 -6.84 17.82 13.15
N ASN A 164 -6.23 18.56 14.08
CA ASN A 164 -6.25 18.20 15.50
C ASN A 164 -5.78 16.73 15.73
N ALA A 165 -4.81 16.29 14.92
CA ALA A 165 -4.34 14.91 14.89
C ALA A 165 -2.84 14.86 14.56
N ASP A 166 -2.07 14.23 15.44
CA ASP A 166 -0.65 13.95 15.32
C ASP A 166 -0.45 12.44 15.08
N ILE A 167 -0.42 12.04 13.80
CA ILE A 167 -0.22 10.65 13.39
C ILE A 167 1.16 10.53 12.73
N THR A 168 2.03 9.66 13.25
CA THR A 168 3.40 9.54 12.71
C THR A 168 3.40 8.75 11.40
N GLU A 169 2.74 7.59 11.39
CA GLU A 169 2.51 6.77 10.20
C GLU A 169 1.02 6.47 10.04
N TYR A 170 0.48 6.74 8.85
CA TYR A 170 -0.92 6.51 8.52
C TYR A 170 -0.97 5.52 7.34
N LEU A 171 -1.41 4.30 7.61
CA LEU A 171 -1.51 3.20 6.66
C LEU A 171 -2.98 2.82 6.47
N THR A 172 -3.42 2.73 5.23
CA THR A 172 -4.75 2.26 4.83
C THR A 172 -4.61 1.26 3.70
N ASP A 173 -5.64 0.45 3.48
CA ASP A 173 -5.70 -0.44 2.30
C ASP A 173 -5.78 0.34 0.98
N ASP A 174 -6.12 1.63 1.03
CA ASP A 174 -6.02 2.56 -0.10
C ASP A 174 -4.56 2.94 -0.47
N ASP A 175 -3.57 2.75 0.42
CA ASP A 175 -2.13 2.89 0.11
C ASP A 175 -1.62 1.68 -0.67
N TYR A 176 -2.18 1.49 -1.85
CA TYR A 176 -1.98 0.31 -2.67
C TYR A 176 -0.49 0.09 -3.03
N GLU A 177 0.28 1.16 -3.25
CA GLU A 177 1.72 1.04 -3.53
C GLU A 177 2.52 0.59 -2.31
N GLY A 178 2.29 1.21 -1.15
CA GLY A 178 2.96 0.82 0.09
C GLY A 178 2.61 -0.60 0.51
N LEU A 179 1.35 -0.99 0.31
CA LEU A 179 0.79 -2.28 0.63
C LEU A 179 1.48 -3.43 -0.13
N LEU A 180 1.70 -3.27 -1.43
CA LEU A 180 2.26 -4.35 -2.26
C LEU A 180 3.65 -4.81 -1.81
N LEU A 181 4.40 -3.92 -1.16
CA LEU A 181 5.77 -4.20 -0.72
C LEU A 181 5.86 -4.52 0.78
N GLY A 182 4.84 -4.15 1.57
CA GLY A 182 4.86 -4.34 3.03
C GLY A 182 5.93 -3.52 3.75
N GLU A 183 6.68 -2.69 3.03
CA GLU A 183 7.95 -2.11 3.48
C GLU A 183 7.78 -1.10 4.61
N LYS A 184 6.62 -0.44 4.70
CA LYS A 184 6.34 0.52 5.78
C LYS A 184 6.13 -0.18 7.12
N LEU A 185 5.32 -1.24 7.15
CA LEU A 185 4.99 -1.93 8.40
C LEU A 185 6.23 -2.61 9.02
N VAL A 186 7.10 -3.19 8.18
CA VAL A 186 8.35 -3.84 8.63
C VAL A 186 9.39 -2.85 9.19
N LEU A 187 9.23 -1.54 8.99
CA LEU A 187 10.08 -0.56 9.67
C LEU A 187 9.83 -0.54 11.17
N TYR A 188 8.57 -0.72 11.58
CA TYR A 188 8.10 -0.48 12.94
C TYR A 188 7.94 -1.77 13.73
N LEU A 189 7.30 -2.79 13.17
CA LEU A 189 7.07 -4.06 13.86
C LEU A 189 8.36 -4.88 14.02
N LYS A 190 8.45 -5.62 15.13
CA LYS A 190 9.45 -6.69 15.23
C LYS A 190 9.14 -7.77 14.19
N PRO A 191 10.17 -8.40 13.57
CA PRO A 191 9.98 -9.30 12.43
C PRO A 191 9.03 -10.48 12.70
N GLU A 192 8.95 -10.97 13.93
CA GLU A 192 8.07 -12.07 14.33
C GLU A 192 6.57 -11.74 14.26
N PHE A 193 6.20 -10.45 14.22
CA PHE A 193 4.82 -9.98 14.12
C PHE A 193 4.40 -9.61 12.69
N SER A 194 5.27 -9.84 11.71
CA SER A 194 4.98 -9.58 10.31
C SER A 194 5.28 -10.80 9.46
N PHE A 195 4.42 -11.08 8.48
CA PHE A 195 4.73 -12.06 7.46
C PHE A 195 5.71 -11.49 6.43
N VAL A 196 6.50 -12.37 5.82
CA VAL A 196 7.28 -12.04 4.62
C VAL A 196 6.47 -12.39 3.38
N LEU A 197 6.72 -11.68 2.27
CA LEU A 197 5.98 -11.83 1.03
C LEU A 197 5.83 -13.30 0.60
N ASP A 198 6.88 -14.12 0.70
CA ASP A 198 6.81 -15.53 0.30
C ASP A 198 5.82 -16.36 1.13
N ASP A 199 5.65 -16.06 2.41
CA ASP A 199 4.69 -16.75 3.28
C ASP A 199 3.27 -16.28 3.00
N ILE A 200 3.10 -14.97 2.76
CA ILE A 200 1.83 -14.42 2.27
C ILE A 200 1.45 -15.10 0.96
N LEU A 201 2.36 -15.16 -0.01
CA LEU A 201 2.12 -15.79 -1.30
C LEU A 201 1.94 -17.32 -1.24
N LYS A 202 2.09 -17.98 -0.09
CA LYS A 202 1.67 -19.39 0.08
C LYS A 202 0.21 -19.50 0.53
N ILE A 203 -0.29 -18.49 1.24
CA ILE A 203 -1.62 -18.49 1.87
C ILE A 203 -2.62 -17.67 1.05
N ASP A 204 -2.14 -16.58 0.46
CA ASP A 204 -2.85 -15.60 -0.34
C ASP A 204 -2.22 -15.49 -1.74
N TYR A 205 -2.93 -14.88 -2.67
CA TYR A 205 -2.48 -14.68 -4.04
C TYR A 205 -1.80 -13.32 -4.24
N ILE A 206 -2.37 -12.26 -3.66
CA ILE A 206 -1.79 -10.92 -3.61
C ILE A 206 -2.10 -10.35 -2.23
N PRO A 207 -1.15 -9.65 -1.59
CA PRO A 207 -1.46 -8.87 -0.41
C PRO A 207 -2.40 -7.70 -0.80
N TRP A 208 -3.71 -7.96 -0.78
CA TRP A 208 -4.76 -6.97 -1.06
C TRP A 208 -5.12 -6.12 0.16
N SER A 209 -4.59 -6.46 1.33
CA SER A 209 -4.78 -5.72 2.56
C SER A 209 -3.53 -5.77 3.43
N TRP A 210 -3.27 -4.72 4.21
CA TRP A 210 -2.18 -4.69 5.17
C TRP A 210 -2.31 -5.79 6.21
N LYS A 211 -3.53 -6.28 6.44
CA LYS A 211 -3.81 -7.45 7.28
C LYS A 211 -3.01 -8.67 6.84
N CYS A 212 -2.80 -8.88 5.53
CA CYS A 212 -2.01 -9.99 5.01
C CYS A 212 -0.55 -9.96 5.51
N TRP A 213 -0.03 -8.80 5.91
CA TRP A 213 1.33 -8.63 6.40
C TRP A 213 1.46 -8.84 7.90
N ILE A 214 0.37 -8.96 8.64
CA ILE A 214 0.39 -9.09 10.10
C ILE A 214 0.31 -10.56 10.50
N ASN A 215 1.22 -10.98 11.36
CA ASN A 215 1.18 -12.30 11.99
C ASN A 215 0.35 -12.23 13.27
N ASP A 216 -0.97 -12.29 13.12
CA ASP A 216 -1.95 -12.23 14.20
C ASP A 216 -1.78 -13.34 15.24
N ASP A 217 -1.45 -14.56 14.80
CA ASP A 217 -1.08 -15.72 15.63
C ASP A 217 0.05 -15.42 16.63
N LYS A 218 0.93 -14.47 16.31
CA LYS A 218 2.01 -14.01 17.20
C LYS A 218 1.67 -12.71 17.91
N LEU A 219 0.98 -11.81 17.23
CA LEU A 219 0.67 -10.47 17.73
C LEU A 219 -0.28 -10.54 18.93
N PHE A 220 -1.42 -11.22 18.83
CA PHE A 220 -2.42 -11.26 19.91
C PHE A 220 -1.87 -11.87 21.21
N PRO A 221 -1.15 -13.02 21.19
CA PRO A 221 -0.52 -13.55 22.40
C PRO A 221 0.54 -12.63 23.02
N ALA A 222 1.23 -11.81 22.21
CA ALA A 222 2.19 -10.83 22.70
C ALA A 222 1.47 -9.65 23.37
N LEU A 223 0.39 -9.14 22.75
CA LEU A 223 -0.46 -8.10 23.33
C LEU A 223 -1.04 -8.53 24.69
N ALA A 224 -1.56 -9.75 24.79
CA ALA A 224 -2.10 -10.33 26.02
C ALA A 224 -1.08 -10.40 27.17
N LYS A 225 0.22 -10.52 26.85
CA LYS A 225 1.31 -10.56 27.83
C LYS A 225 1.94 -9.19 28.11
N GLY A 226 1.52 -8.14 27.41
CA GLY A 226 2.16 -6.83 27.48
C GLY A 226 3.57 -6.81 26.89
N GLU A 227 3.87 -7.69 25.94
CA GLU A 227 5.16 -7.71 25.25
C GLU A 227 5.25 -6.54 24.26
N THR A 228 6.42 -5.92 24.17
CA THR A 228 6.64 -4.82 23.21
C THR A 228 6.59 -5.35 21.77
N ILE A 229 5.73 -4.78 20.93
CA ILE A 229 5.55 -5.21 19.54
C ILE A 229 6.43 -4.44 18.53
N PHE A 230 6.84 -3.22 18.87
CA PHE A 230 7.71 -2.41 18.03
C PHE A 230 9.20 -2.62 18.28
N VAL A 231 9.99 -2.31 17.26
CA VAL A 231 11.41 -2.06 17.44
C VAL A 231 11.64 -0.69 18.06
N SER A 232 12.86 -0.46 18.58
CA SER A 232 13.18 0.84 19.16
C SER A 232 13.21 1.94 18.08
N PRO A 233 13.06 3.23 18.45
CA PRO A 233 13.22 4.34 17.52
C PRO A 233 14.58 4.33 16.79
N GLU A 234 15.65 3.93 17.47
CA GLU A 234 16.99 3.82 16.87
C GLU A 234 17.05 2.72 15.81
N GLU A 235 16.43 1.56 16.08
CA GLU A 235 16.37 0.48 15.10
C GLU A 235 15.44 0.85 13.93
N THR A 236 14.34 1.56 14.19
CA THR A 236 13.48 2.12 13.13
C THR A 236 14.28 3.03 12.21
N GLN A 237 15.05 3.97 12.76
CA GLN A 237 15.89 4.88 11.97
C GLN A 237 16.97 4.11 11.20
N LYS A 238 17.64 3.13 11.84
CA LYS A 238 18.62 2.28 11.18
C LYS A 238 18.03 1.53 9.97
N ARG A 239 16.82 0.98 10.10
CA ARG A 239 16.12 0.32 8.99
C ARG A 239 15.81 1.29 7.85
N ARG A 240 15.36 2.51 8.16
CA ARG A 240 15.17 3.58 7.14
C ARG A 240 16.48 3.89 6.42
N ASP A 241 17.57 4.04 7.15
CA ASP A 241 18.90 4.32 6.57
C ASP A 241 19.37 3.15 5.68
N GLU A 242 19.10 1.90 6.07
CA GLU A 242 19.43 0.71 5.28
C GLU A 242 18.63 0.61 3.97
N ILE A 243 17.34 0.99 3.98
CA ILE A 243 16.52 1.08 2.78
C ILE A 243 17.02 2.23 1.90
N SER A 244 17.26 3.40 2.49
CA SER A 244 17.75 4.59 1.77
C SER A 244 19.10 4.33 1.08
N LYS A 245 20.02 3.57 1.70
CA LYS A 245 21.31 3.16 1.11
C LYS A 245 21.18 2.28 -0.13
N LYS A 246 20.07 1.57 -0.30
CA LYS A 246 19.79 0.71 -1.46
C LYS A 246 19.12 1.49 -2.60
N GLN A 247 18.59 2.68 -2.30
CA GLN A 247 17.96 3.55 -3.26
C GLN A 247 18.99 4.48 -3.92
N VAL A 248 18.73 4.79 -5.18
CA VAL A 248 19.43 5.81 -5.93
C VAL A 248 18.83 7.17 -5.56
N HIS A 249 19.70 8.07 -5.09
CA HIS A 249 19.40 9.49 -4.89
C HIS A 249 20.16 10.29 -5.94
N LEU A 250 19.45 10.76 -6.95
CA LEU A 250 19.97 11.51 -8.08
C LEU A 250 20.11 12.99 -7.75
N PHE A 251 19.12 13.61 -7.13
CA PHE A 251 18.98 15.06 -7.07
C PHE A 251 19.32 15.59 -5.67
N PRO A 252 20.40 16.36 -5.49
CA PRO A 252 20.72 16.97 -4.20
C PRO A 252 19.80 18.15 -3.84
N ASN A 253 19.15 18.74 -4.84
CA ASN A 253 18.13 19.78 -4.73
C ASN A 253 17.18 19.65 -5.93
N THR A 254 16.16 20.50 -5.98
CA THR A 254 15.13 20.47 -7.04
C THR A 254 15.18 21.69 -7.94
N ASP A 255 16.32 22.40 -7.95
CA ASP A 255 16.48 23.63 -8.72
C ASP A 255 16.62 23.34 -10.22
N ILE A 256 16.04 24.19 -11.06
CA ILE A 256 16.25 24.11 -12.52
C ILE A 256 17.70 24.51 -12.82
N SER A 257 18.52 23.53 -13.16
CA SER A 257 19.96 23.70 -13.37
C SER A 257 20.47 22.75 -14.46
N ILE A 258 21.62 23.09 -15.04
CA ILE A 258 22.31 22.22 -16.01
C ILE A 258 22.60 20.86 -15.35
N GLU A 259 23.11 20.87 -14.12
CA GLU A 259 23.46 19.65 -13.39
C GLU A 259 22.26 18.75 -13.18
N ASN A 260 21.09 19.29 -12.78
CA ASN A 260 19.89 18.47 -12.60
C ASN A 260 19.32 17.99 -13.94
N LEU A 261 19.33 18.81 -15.00
CA LEU A 261 18.89 18.35 -16.32
C LEU A 261 19.72 17.17 -16.84
N LEU A 262 21.04 17.22 -16.68
CA LEU A 262 21.94 16.15 -17.09
C LEU A 262 21.70 14.83 -16.32
N ARG A 263 21.22 14.90 -15.07
CA ARG A 263 20.94 13.72 -14.23
C ARG A 263 19.77 12.89 -14.76
N PHE A 264 18.75 13.51 -15.35
CA PHE A 264 17.65 12.76 -15.98
C PHE A 264 18.16 11.83 -17.08
N THR A 265 19.16 12.28 -17.82
CA THR A 265 19.75 11.57 -18.95
C THR A 265 21.02 10.78 -18.60
N TYR A 266 21.31 10.57 -17.31
CA TYR A 266 22.50 9.84 -16.89
C TYR A 266 22.48 8.40 -17.45
N PRO A 267 23.38 8.02 -18.38
CA PRO A 267 23.18 6.85 -19.24
C PRO A 267 22.92 5.51 -18.53
N PRO A 268 23.61 5.16 -17.41
CA PRO A 268 23.36 3.92 -16.70
C PRO A 268 21.94 3.78 -16.13
N LEU A 269 21.26 4.90 -15.84
CA LEU A 269 19.92 4.92 -15.26
C LEU A 269 18.86 5.24 -16.30
N PHE A 270 19.15 6.17 -17.21
CA PHE A 270 18.22 6.54 -18.26
C PHE A 270 17.91 5.35 -19.19
N SER A 271 18.92 4.50 -19.46
CA SER A 271 18.72 3.27 -20.24
C SER A 271 17.73 2.28 -19.64
N LEU A 272 17.44 2.38 -18.33
CA LEU A 272 16.47 1.51 -17.65
C LEU A 272 15.01 1.85 -17.98
N VAL A 273 14.76 3.10 -18.38
CA VAL A 273 13.41 3.66 -18.58
C VAL A 273 13.18 4.21 -19.99
N CYS A 274 14.24 4.60 -20.70
CA CYS A 274 14.11 5.22 -22.02
C CYS A 274 13.79 4.20 -23.13
N LYS A 275 13.17 4.70 -24.20
CA LYS A 275 12.98 4.02 -25.49
C LYS A 275 13.60 4.88 -26.60
N LEU A 276 13.93 4.26 -27.73
CA LEU A 276 14.47 4.99 -28.88
C LEU A 276 13.33 5.59 -29.70
N ASN A 277 13.46 6.87 -30.09
CA ASN A 277 12.52 7.53 -30.99
C ASN A 277 12.76 7.12 -32.46
N LYS A 278 11.99 7.69 -33.40
CA LYS A 278 12.14 7.40 -34.85
C LYS A 278 13.52 7.76 -35.43
N ASN A 279 14.24 8.67 -34.78
CA ASN A 279 15.60 9.09 -35.13
C ASN A 279 16.66 8.35 -34.30
N ASN A 280 16.28 7.30 -33.58
CA ASN A 280 17.16 6.52 -32.70
C ASN A 280 17.72 7.31 -31.50
N HIS A 281 17.05 8.39 -31.09
CA HIS A 281 17.41 9.16 -29.90
C HIS A 281 16.68 8.65 -28.66
N PRO A 282 17.36 8.48 -27.52
CA PRO A 282 16.74 8.05 -26.27
C PRO A 282 15.74 9.08 -25.73
N ARG A 283 14.51 8.63 -25.44
CA ARG A 283 13.48 9.42 -24.79
C ARG A 283 12.73 8.63 -23.72
N PHE A 284 12.20 9.33 -22.74
CA PHE A 284 11.28 8.80 -21.74
C PHE A 284 10.05 9.70 -21.67
N GLU A 285 8.87 9.10 -21.53
CA GLU A 285 7.58 9.81 -21.60
C GLU A 285 6.63 9.24 -20.52
N MET A 286 5.94 10.10 -19.79
CA MET A 286 4.89 9.70 -18.85
C MET A 286 3.79 10.74 -18.73
N TRP A 287 2.61 10.29 -18.31
CA TRP A 287 1.54 11.13 -17.79
C TRP A 287 1.45 10.91 -16.28
N ASP A 288 1.18 11.96 -15.52
CA ASP A 288 0.80 11.84 -14.11
C ASP A 288 -0.72 11.90 -13.91
N ASP A 289 -1.15 11.72 -12.65
CA ASP A 289 -2.57 11.67 -12.29
C ASP A 289 -3.28 13.04 -12.41
N ASN A 290 -2.53 14.13 -12.57
CA ASN A 290 -3.06 15.49 -12.74
C ASN A 290 -3.12 15.92 -14.21
N ASP A 291 -3.05 14.96 -15.15
CA ASP A 291 -3.03 15.22 -16.60
C ASP A 291 -1.83 16.08 -17.05
N VAL A 292 -0.70 15.96 -16.33
CA VAL A 292 0.56 16.58 -16.73
C VAL A 292 1.43 15.55 -17.46
N PHE A 293 1.86 15.92 -18.67
CA PHE A 293 2.75 15.09 -19.47
C PHE A 293 4.21 15.51 -19.31
N TYR A 294 5.09 14.54 -19.14
CA TYR A 294 6.53 14.75 -19.04
C TYR A 294 7.26 14.00 -20.14
N ARG A 295 8.26 14.65 -20.73
CA ARG A 295 9.19 14.02 -21.67
C ARG A 295 10.63 14.40 -21.35
N VAL A 296 11.45 13.40 -21.09
CA VAL A 296 12.91 13.53 -21.06
C VAL A 296 13.44 13.11 -22.43
N LEU A 297 14.27 13.96 -23.04
CA LEU A 297 14.91 13.67 -24.33
C LEU A 297 16.41 13.92 -24.22
N TYR A 298 17.19 12.97 -24.75
CA TYR A 298 18.60 13.16 -25.04
C TYR A 298 18.82 13.09 -26.55
N ASP A 299 19.26 14.20 -27.14
CA ASP A 299 19.70 14.23 -28.53
C ASP A 299 21.24 14.09 -28.57
N PRO A 300 21.77 12.93 -29.03
CA PRO A 300 23.20 12.72 -29.11
C PRO A 300 23.86 13.49 -30.26
N ASP A 301 23.12 13.93 -31.27
CA ASP A 301 23.67 14.60 -32.45
C ASP A 301 24.14 16.01 -32.09
N ASP A 302 23.30 16.71 -31.32
CA ASP A 302 23.58 18.08 -30.86
C ASP A 302 23.92 18.18 -29.37
N SER A 303 24.08 17.03 -28.69
CA SER A 303 24.32 16.95 -27.23
C SER A 303 23.28 17.76 -26.43
N THR A 304 22.01 17.64 -26.82
CA THR A 304 20.90 18.38 -26.20
C THR A 304 20.23 17.53 -25.14
N TYR A 305 19.96 18.13 -23.99
CA TYR A 305 19.30 17.47 -22.85
C TYR A 305 18.06 18.25 -22.50
N SER A 306 16.88 17.62 -22.54
CA SER A 306 15.61 18.34 -22.44
C SER A 306 14.65 17.66 -21.47
N LEU A 307 13.97 18.48 -20.67
CA LEU A 307 12.76 18.13 -19.96
C LEU A 307 11.63 19.02 -20.46
N TYR A 308 10.67 18.40 -21.14
CA TYR A 308 9.43 19.02 -21.57
C TYR A 308 8.30 18.61 -20.61
N ILE A 309 7.50 19.58 -20.18
CA ILE A 309 6.37 19.40 -19.27
C ILE A 309 5.14 20.08 -19.89
N GLN A 310 4.03 19.38 -20.01
CA GLN A 310 2.82 19.88 -20.65
C GLN A 310 1.62 19.80 -19.71
N ASN A 311 0.87 20.90 -19.62
CA ASN A 311 -0.35 21.02 -18.83
C ASN A 311 -1.56 20.82 -19.74
N GLY A 312 -2.11 19.59 -19.77
CA GLY A 312 -3.23 19.24 -20.65
C GLY A 312 -3.01 19.67 -22.10
N GLU A 313 -4.00 20.33 -22.70
CA GLU A 313 -3.93 20.90 -24.05
C GLU A 313 -3.61 22.41 -24.08
N GLU A 314 -3.31 23.03 -22.93
CA GLU A 314 -3.18 24.48 -22.83
C GLU A 314 -1.81 24.99 -23.27
N TYR A 315 -0.74 24.41 -22.73
CA TYR A 315 0.64 24.80 -23.04
C TYR A 315 1.64 23.72 -22.62
N GLY A 316 2.82 23.78 -23.21
CA GLY A 316 4.02 23.05 -22.80
C GLY A 316 5.16 24.00 -22.43
N VAL A 317 5.89 23.67 -21.38
CA VAL A 317 7.13 24.34 -20.97
C VAL A 317 8.32 23.40 -21.18
N LEU A 318 9.48 23.96 -21.50
CA LEU A 318 10.70 23.22 -21.78
C LEU A 318 11.84 23.82 -20.98
N ALA A 319 12.63 22.96 -20.35
CA ALA A 319 13.96 23.29 -19.86
C ALA A 319 14.97 22.43 -20.64
N GLN A 320 15.92 23.07 -21.31
CA GLN A 320 16.90 22.38 -22.15
C GLN A 320 18.33 22.90 -21.92
N VAL A 321 19.29 21.99 -22.01
CA VAL A 321 20.70 22.31 -22.13
C VAL A 321 21.10 22.16 -23.59
N TYR A 322 21.52 23.25 -24.21
CA TYR A 322 22.00 23.31 -25.59
C TYR A 322 23.27 24.14 -25.64
N GLU A 323 24.32 23.68 -26.34
CA GLU A 323 25.64 24.34 -26.39
C GLU A 323 26.25 24.67 -25.00
N GLY A 324 25.85 23.95 -23.95
CA GLY A 324 26.31 24.17 -22.58
C GLY A 324 25.58 25.28 -21.82
N GLU A 325 24.53 25.86 -22.40
CA GLU A 325 23.69 26.88 -21.77
C GLU A 325 22.30 26.32 -21.45
N LEU A 326 21.72 26.82 -20.35
CA LEU A 326 20.36 26.49 -19.94
C LEU A 326 19.38 27.45 -20.61
N HIS A 327 18.43 26.89 -21.34
CA HIS A 327 17.33 27.63 -21.94
C HIS A 327 15.99 27.13 -21.39
N THR A 328 15.09 28.07 -21.16
CA THR A 328 13.70 27.76 -20.80
C THR A 328 12.76 28.40 -21.81
N SER A 329 11.75 27.67 -22.25
CA SER A 329 10.80 28.14 -23.26
C SER A 329 9.39 27.62 -23.00
N ILE A 330 8.43 28.21 -23.70
CA ILE A 330 7.01 27.86 -23.66
C ILE A 330 6.48 27.67 -25.09
N ASN A 331 5.54 26.74 -25.25
CA ASN A 331 4.74 26.54 -26.44
C ASN A 331 3.26 26.54 -26.04
N THR A 332 2.48 27.52 -26.50
CA THR A 332 1.03 27.61 -26.22
C THR A 332 0.18 26.88 -27.27
N PHE A 333 0.81 26.09 -28.14
CA PHE A 333 0.18 25.38 -29.27
C PHE A 333 -0.57 26.31 -30.23
N THR A 334 -0.24 27.60 -30.21
CA THR A 334 -0.72 28.61 -31.14
C THR A 334 0.26 28.78 -32.31
N ASP A 335 -0.13 29.56 -33.31
CA ASP A 335 0.72 29.89 -34.46
C ASP A 335 2.03 30.63 -34.07
N GLU A 336 2.14 31.13 -32.84
CA GLU A 336 3.32 31.85 -32.34
C GLU A 336 4.53 30.93 -32.09
N GLY A 337 4.32 29.61 -32.00
CA GLY A 337 5.40 28.63 -31.85
C GLY A 337 6.06 28.63 -30.46
N VAL A 338 7.34 28.28 -30.41
CA VAL A 338 8.14 28.18 -29.17
C VAL A 338 8.77 29.54 -28.84
N ILE A 339 8.54 30.03 -27.63
CA ILE A 339 8.97 31.36 -27.16
C ILE A 339 9.87 31.22 -25.93
N ASP A 340 10.97 31.98 -25.89
CA ASP A 340 11.85 32.04 -24.71
C ASP A 340 11.12 32.57 -23.48
N MET A 341 11.33 31.88 -22.36
CA MET A 341 10.66 32.13 -21.10
C MET A 341 11.68 32.41 -19.99
N THR A 342 11.36 33.36 -19.11
CA THR A 342 12.06 33.60 -17.84
C THR A 342 11.02 33.88 -16.76
N ALA A 343 11.43 33.85 -15.49
CA ALA A 343 10.61 34.26 -14.35
C ALA A 343 10.03 35.69 -14.49
N THR A 344 10.68 36.56 -15.26
CA THR A 344 10.22 37.94 -15.50
C THR A 344 9.31 38.08 -16.72
N SER A 345 9.54 37.32 -17.80
CA SER A 345 8.75 37.42 -19.02
C SER A 345 7.43 36.67 -18.93
N HIS A 346 7.40 35.49 -18.29
CA HIS A 346 6.20 34.68 -18.12
C HIS A 346 6.12 34.08 -16.71
N PRO A 347 5.84 34.91 -15.69
CA PRO A 347 5.95 34.50 -14.27
C PRO A 347 5.09 33.29 -13.91
N ALA A 348 3.85 33.19 -14.41
CA ALA A 348 2.95 32.09 -14.10
C ALA A 348 3.46 30.73 -14.66
N HIS A 349 3.89 30.72 -15.93
CA HIS A 349 4.39 29.51 -16.58
C HIS A 349 5.76 29.09 -16.05
N PHE A 350 6.60 30.06 -15.66
CA PHE A 350 7.87 29.75 -14.99
C PHE A 350 7.65 29.15 -13.61
N ALA A 351 6.69 29.68 -12.83
CA ALA A 351 6.32 29.09 -11.54
C ALA A 351 5.74 27.67 -11.69
N PHE A 352 4.98 27.41 -12.74
CA PHE A 352 4.54 26.06 -13.11
C PHE A 352 5.74 25.15 -13.41
N LEU A 353 6.69 25.60 -14.25
CA LEU A 353 7.91 24.86 -14.54
C LEU A 353 8.70 24.54 -13.26
N GLU A 354 8.88 25.50 -12.35
CA GLU A 354 9.59 25.27 -11.07
C GLU A 354 8.89 24.22 -10.20
N LYS A 355 7.55 24.33 -10.07
CA LYS A 355 6.75 23.38 -9.30
C LYS A 355 6.85 21.96 -9.87
N GLU A 356 6.61 21.82 -11.17
CA GLU A 356 6.58 20.51 -11.82
C GLU A 356 7.98 19.92 -12.02
N PHE A 357 9.02 20.73 -12.23
CA PHE A 357 10.40 20.26 -12.22
C PHE A 357 10.76 19.66 -10.86
N ALA A 358 10.39 20.33 -9.77
CA ALA A 358 10.67 19.84 -8.43
C ALA A 358 9.88 18.57 -8.08
N TYR A 359 8.62 18.47 -8.51
CA TYR A 359 7.85 17.24 -8.43
C TYR A 359 8.51 16.12 -9.23
N PHE A 360 8.88 16.40 -10.48
CA PHE A 360 9.46 15.43 -11.40
C PHE A 360 10.82 14.89 -10.94
N CYS A 361 11.68 15.71 -10.32
CA CYS A 361 12.92 15.21 -9.72
C CYS A 361 12.66 14.06 -8.74
N ARG A 362 11.69 14.21 -7.83
CA ARG A 362 11.33 13.17 -6.86
C ARG A 362 10.69 11.97 -7.56
N ARG A 363 9.72 12.22 -8.44
CA ARG A 363 9.03 11.16 -9.16
C ARG A 363 9.96 10.34 -10.04
N TYR A 364 10.93 10.97 -10.69
CA TYR A 364 11.91 10.28 -11.53
C TYR A 364 12.82 9.34 -10.71
N GLU A 365 13.26 9.76 -9.52
CA GLU A 365 14.00 8.89 -8.61
C GLU A 365 13.18 7.68 -8.16
N GLU A 366 11.93 7.88 -7.79
CA GLU A 366 11.00 6.80 -7.44
C GLU A 366 10.92 5.79 -8.59
N LEU A 367 10.71 6.25 -9.82
CA LEU A 367 10.60 5.39 -10.99
C LEU A 367 11.88 4.60 -11.31
N ILE A 368 13.04 5.25 -11.20
CA ILE A 368 14.33 4.58 -11.36
C ILE A 368 14.49 3.49 -10.29
N ASN A 369 14.16 3.80 -9.03
CA ASN A 369 14.25 2.83 -7.94
C ASN A 369 13.26 1.67 -8.12
N SER A 370 12.02 1.94 -8.52
CA SER A 370 11.01 0.91 -8.84
C SER A 370 11.46 0.03 -10.00
N ARG A 371 12.09 0.60 -11.03
CA ARG A 371 12.63 -0.15 -12.17
C ARG A 371 13.81 -1.04 -11.76
N ILE A 372 14.74 -0.52 -10.97
CA ILE A 372 15.85 -1.31 -10.41
C ILE A 372 15.29 -2.45 -9.56
N TYR A 373 14.31 -2.17 -8.72
CA TYR A 373 13.69 -3.17 -7.86
C TYR A 373 12.98 -4.25 -8.68
N TYR A 374 12.20 -3.87 -9.70
CA TYR A 374 11.61 -4.80 -10.66
C TYR A 374 12.64 -5.72 -11.29
N LEU A 375 13.69 -5.14 -11.89
CA LEU A 375 14.73 -5.92 -12.55
C LEU A 375 15.54 -6.78 -11.57
N SER A 376 15.57 -6.44 -10.28
CA SER A 376 16.19 -7.30 -9.26
C SER A 376 15.41 -8.61 -9.03
N LYS A 377 14.08 -8.59 -9.21
CA LYS A 377 13.21 -9.77 -9.00
C LYS A 377 12.90 -10.49 -10.30
N VAL A 378 12.57 -9.72 -11.34
CA VAL A 378 12.24 -10.19 -12.68
C VAL A 378 13.44 -9.92 -13.60
N ASN A 379 14.38 -10.86 -13.59
CA ASN A 379 15.61 -10.81 -14.39
C ASN A 379 15.74 -12.02 -15.32
N GLU A 380 16.76 -11.99 -16.17
CA GLU A 380 17.10 -13.05 -17.12
C GLU A 380 17.19 -14.44 -16.46
N ALA A 381 17.93 -14.55 -15.35
CA ALA A 381 18.19 -15.84 -14.70
C ALA A 381 16.89 -16.47 -14.20
N ASN A 382 16.08 -15.69 -13.49
CA ASN A 382 14.81 -16.15 -12.94
C ASN A 382 13.79 -16.46 -14.05
N PHE A 383 13.73 -15.63 -15.10
CA PHE A 383 12.85 -15.83 -16.24
C PHE A 383 13.19 -17.10 -17.02
N LYS A 384 14.47 -17.30 -17.37
CA LYS A 384 14.93 -18.51 -18.06
C LYS A 384 14.74 -19.76 -17.22
N SER A 385 14.98 -19.68 -15.91
CA SER A 385 14.76 -20.80 -14.98
C SER A 385 13.29 -21.23 -14.94
N LEU A 386 12.37 -20.26 -14.91
CA LEU A 386 10.94 -20.53 -14.94
C LEU A 386 10.51 -21.16 -16.29
N LEU A 387 10.96 -20.61 -17.42
CA LEU A 387 10.70 -21.20 -18.74
C LEU A 387 11.24 -22.63 -18.89
N ALA A 388 12.41 -22.91 -18.31
CA ALA A 388 13.02 -24.25 -18.35
C ALA A 388 12.38 -25.24 -17.36
N ASN A 389 11.42 -24.82 -16.54
CA ASN A 389 10.83 -25.67 -15.51
C ASN A 389 10.01 -26.80 -16.12
N GLY A 390 10.42 -28.06 -15.88
CA GLY A 390 9.73 -29.24 -16.43
C GLY A 390 8.26 -29.34 -16.04
N ARG A 391 7.87 -28.95 -14.81
CA ARG A 391 6.47 -28.96 -14.38
C ARG A 391 5.64 -27.92 -15.13
N LEU A 392 6.22 -26.75 -15.41
CA LEU A 392 5.57 -25.71 -16.21
C LEU A 392 5.36 -26.19 -17.65
N GLN A 393 6.39 -26.81 -18.24
CA GLN A 393 6.33 -27.37 -19.58
C GLN A 393 5.30 -28.51 -19.68
N ASP A 394 5.28 -29.42 -18.70
CA ASP A 394 4.32 -30.52 -18.64
C ASP A 394 2.88 -30.01 -18.45
N PHE A 395 2.70 -29.03 -17.56
CA PHE A 395 1.40 -28.38 -17.34
C PHE A 395 0.83 -27.81 -18.65
N TYR A 396 1.66 -27.12 -19.42
CA TYR A 396 1.25 -26.57 -20.71
C TYR A 396 1.02 -27.66 -21.77
N ALA A 397 1.91 -28.66 -21.86
CA ALA A 397 1.81 -29.76 -22.82
C ALA A 397 0.52 -30.58 -22.65
N GLN A 398 0.04 -30.75 -21.41
CA GLN A 398 -1.19 -31.49 -21.10
C GLN A 398 -2.47 -30.78 -21.56
N LYS A 399 -2.45 -29.46 -21.70
CA LYS A 399 -3.61 -28.68 -22.15
C LYS A 399 -3.72 -28.66 -23.68
N GLY A 400 -2.60 -28.88 -24.40
CA GLY A 400 -2.54 -28.83 -25.85
C GLY A 400 -2.26 -27.40 -26.34
N LYS A 401 -1.64 -27.27 -27.51
CA LYS A 401 -1.04 -26.00 -28.01
C LYS A 401 -2.02 -24.83 -28.21
N ASN A 402 -3.34 -25.09 -28.20
CA ASN A 402 -4.38 -24.12 -28.57
C ASN A 402 -5.35 -23.78 -27.43
N THR A 403 -5.17 -24.35 -26.23
CA THR A 403 -5.98 -23.96 -25.07
C THR A 403 -5.04 -23.39 -24.04
N ASP A 404 -5.20 -22.12 -23.76
CA ASP A 404 -4.41 -21.44 -22.74
C ASP A 404 -4.43 -22.22 -21.42
N GLY A 405 -3.28 -22.32 -20.77
CA GLY A 405 -3.13 -23.09 -19.54
C GLY A 405 -3.89 -22.42 -18.41
N TYR A 406 -5.04 -22.97 -18.02
CA TYR A 406 -5.84 -22.44 -16.91
C TYR A 406 -5.29 -22.90 -15.56
N VAL A 407 -4.84 -21.96 -14.73
CA VAL A 407 -4.40 -22.21 -13.36
C VAL A 407 -5.39 -21.53 -12.41
N THR A 408 -6.20 -22.32 -11.72
CA THR A 408 -7.02 -21.83 -10.61
C THR A 408 -6.17 -21.72 -9.36
N LEU A 409 -6.13 -20.54 -8.75
CA LEU A 409 -5.43 -20.29 -7.50
C LEU A 409 -6.42 -19.73 -6.47
N GLN A 410 -6.83 -20.57 -5.52
CA GLN A 410 -7.49 -20.22 -4.25
C GLN A 410 -8.68 -19.24 -4.25
N LYS A 411 -9.20 -18.82 -5.41
CA LYS A 411 -10.51 -18.19 -5.72
C LYS A 411 -10.47 -17.46 -7.08
N ASP A 412 -9.27 -17.17 -7.60
CA ASP A 412 -9.09 -16.48 -8.87
C ASP A 412 -8.52 -17.40 -9.95
N ASP A 413 -9.01 -17.19 -11.16
CA ASP A 413 -8.76 -18.03 -12.30
C ASP A 413 -7.81 -17.33 -13.28
N PHE A 414 -6.58 -17.83 -13.38
CA PHE A 414 -5.54 -17.24 -14.21
C PHE A 414 -5.36 -17.98 -15.52
N ILE A 415 -5.14 -17.19 -16.56
CA ILE A 415 -4.75 -17.69 -17.86
C ILE A 415 -3.24 -17.56 -17.97
N LEU A 416 -2.54 -18.70 -18.03
CA LEU A 416 -1.11 -18.77 -18.29
C LEU A 416 -0.86 -19.14 -19.76
N LYS A 417 -0.19 -18.25 -20.49
CA LYS A 417 0.32 -18.53 -21.85
C LYS A 417 1.84 -18.55 -21.81
N VAL A 418 2.44 -19.60 -22.38
CA VAL A 418 3.89 -19.66 -22.60
C VAL A 418 4.12 -19.80 -24.09
N SER A 419 4.61 -18.74 -24.74
CA SER A 419 5.02 -18.80 -26.13
C SER A 419 6.54 -18.91 -26.20
N ASN A 420 7.00 -19.97 -26.85
CA ASN A 420 8.39 -20.17 -27.22
C ASN A 420 8.43 -20.62 -28.69
N GLU A 421 7.67 -19.91 -29.54
CA GLU A 421 7.63 -20.21 -30.97
C GLU A 421 8.88 -19.68 -31.65
N GLU A 422 9.34 -20.33 -32.72
CA GLU A 422 10.56 -19.94 -33.45
C GLU A 422 10.49 -18.50 -34.02
N THR A 423 9.31 -17.90 -34.07
CA THR A 423 9.04 -16.56 -34.64
C THR A 423 8.68 -15.49 -33.62
N THR A 424 8.49 -15.82 -32.34
CA THR A 424 8.13 -14.85 -31.28
C THR A 424 9.14 -14.90 -30.13
N SER A 425 9.41 -13.75 -29.50
CA SER A 425 10.24 -13.71 -28.29
C SER A 425 9.61 -14.58 -27.19
N ALA A 426 10.45 -15.31 -26.45
CA ALA A 426 9.98 -16.12 -25.32
C ALA A 426 9.18 -15.25 -24.35
N ARG A 427 7.95 -15.68 -24.03
CA ARG A 427 6.99 -14.91 -23.24
C ARG A 427 6.25 -15.79 -22.24
N ILE A 428 6.01 -15.22 -21.07
CA ILE A 428 5.07 -15.73 -20.06
C ILE A 428 3.97 -14.68 -19.93
N SER A 429 2.72 -15.06 -20.16
CA SER A 429 1.56 -14.17 -20.00
C SER A 429 0.70 -14.68 -18.87
N LEU A 430 0.30 -13.77 -17.97
CA LEU A 430 -0.68 -14.02 -16.93
C LEU A 430 -1.88 -13.11 -17.12
N GLY A 431 -3.08 -13.69 -17.31
CA GLY A 431 -4.33 -12.93 -17.29
C GLY A 431 -5.01 -13.05 -15.94
N GLU A 432 -5.23 -11.93 -15.26
CA GLU A 432 -6.06 -11.80 -14.05
C GLU A 432 -7.48 -11.40 -14.43
N HIS A 433 -8.48 -12.03 -13.82
CA HIS A 433 -9.87 -11.63 -13.95
C HIS A 433 -10.09 -10.23 -13.37
N SER A 434 -10.31 -9.20 -14.20
CA SER A 434 -10.31 -7.81 -13.75
C SER A 434 -11.72 -7.23 -13.52
N LYS A 435 -12.67 -7.54 -14.41
CA LYS A 435 -14.08 -7.09 -14.31
C LYS A 435 -14.96 -7.91 -15.26
N TYR A 436 -16.26 -7.83 -15.06
CA TYR A 436 -17.22 -8.20 -16.11
C TYR A 436 -17.48 -6.98 -16.99
N ASN A 437 -17.42 -7.16 -18.31
CA ASN A 437 -17.86 -6.19 -19.28
C ASN A 437 -19.39 -6.06 -19.26
N GLU A 438 -19.93 -4.98 -19.83
CA GLU A 438 -21.38 -4.72 -19.89
C GLU A 438 -22.17 -5.85 -20.59
N ASP A 439 -21.52 -6.57 -21.50
CA ASP A 439 -22.09 -7.71 -22.23
C ASP A 439 -22.00 -9.04 -21.46
N GLY A 440 -21.46 -9.02 -20.23
CA GLY A 440 -21.26 -10.18 -19.38
C GLY A 440 -20.00 -11.00 -19.72
N SER A 441 -19.19 -10.58 -20.69
CA SER A 441 -17.87 -11.17 -20.93
C SER A 441 -16.88 -10.77 -19.83
N VAL A 442 -15.83 -11.55 -19.65
CA VAL A 442 -14.78 -11.29 -18.67
C VAL A 442 -13.71 -10.40 -19.30
N ALA A 443 -13.39 -9.29 -18.67
CA ALA A 443 -12.17 -8.56 -18.96
C ALA A 443 -11.01 -9.16 -18.15
N TYR A 444 -9.87 -9.30 -18.82
CA TYR A 444 -8.64 -9.75 -18.19
C TYR A 444 -7.63 -8.60 -18.15
N LEU A 445 -6.91 -8.50 -17.03
CA LEU A 445 -5.70 -7.72 -16.94
C LEU A 445 -4.52 -8.62 -17.25
N TYR A 446 -3.84 -8.40 -18.37
CA TYR A 446 -2.71 -9.23 -18.77
C TYR A 446 -1.36 -8.67 -18.30
N PHE A 447 -0.46 -9.56 -17.87
CA PHE A 447 0.92 -9.27 -17.53
C PHE A 447 1.83 -10.15 -18.40
N HIS A 448 2.38 -9.57 -19.46
CA HIS A 448 3.26 -10.28 -20.40
C HIS A 448 4.72 -10.01 -20.06
N TYR A 449 5.40 -11.01 -19.51
CA TYR A 449 6.84 -11.00 -19.29
C TYR A 449 7.52 -11.46 -20.57
N GLN A 450 8.22 -10.56 -21.25
CA GLN A 450 8.88 -10.85 -22.52
C GLN A 450 10.38 -10.59 -22.44
N TRP A 451 11.18 -11.54 -22.90
CA TRP A 451 12.61 -11.31 -23.08
C TRP A 451 12.88 -10.37 -24.25
N ASP A 452 13.63 -9.30 -24.00
CA ASP A 452 14.13 -8.39 -25.02
C ASP A 452 15.63 -8.58 -25.21
N VAL A 453 16.02 -9.01 -26.41
CA VAL A 453 17.41 -9.35 -26.76
C VAL A 453 18.27 -8.08 -26.87
N GLU A 454 17.70 -6.98 -27.37
CA GLU A 454 18.45 -5.75 -27.64
C GLU A 454 18.82 -5.02 -26.35
N ARG A 455 17.87 -4.94 -25.41
CA ARG A 455 18.04 -4.32 -24.08
C ARG A 455 18.54 -5.31 -23.03
N ASN A 456 18.62 -6.60 -23.35
CA ASN A 456 19.04 -7.67 -22.47
C ASN A 456 18.30 -7.67 -21.13
N CYS A 457 16.97 -7.54 -21.17
CA CYS A 457 16.13 -7.48 -19.99
C CYS A 457 14.74 -8.09 -20.23
N VAL A 458 14.00 -8.32 -19.14
CA VAL A 458 12.59 -8.72 -19.22
C VAL A 458 11.74 -7.45 -19.24
N LEU A 459 10.98 -7.28 -20.33
CA LEU A 459 9.99 -6.23 -20.48
C LEU A 459 8.64 -6.71 -19.95
N LEU A 460 7.85 -5.74 -19.47
CA LEU A 460 6.44 -5.93 -19.21
C LEU A 460 5.67 -5.35 -20.39
N ILE A 461 4.94 -6.20 -21.10
CA ILE A 461 4.08 -5.81 -22.23
C ILE A 461 2.63 -5.78 -21.73
N ASN A 462 1.87 -4.80 -22.20
CA ASN A 462 0.43 -4.65 -22.05
C ASN A 462 -0.28 -5.15 -23.30
N GLU A 463 -1.53 -5.54 -23.14
CA GLU A 463 -2.47 -5.87 -24.21
C GLU A 463 -3.75 -5.07 -23.94
N GLU A 464 -4.20 -4.26 -24.90
CA GLU A 464 -5.50 -3.57 -24.82
C GLU A 464 -6.66 -4.50 -25.16
N GLU A 465 -7.90 -4.04 -24.94
CA GLU A 465 -9.11 -4.83 -25.23
C GLU A 465 -9.24 -5.21 -26.73
N ASP A 466 -8.60 -4.46 -27.63
CA ASP A 466 -8.55 -4.76 -29.07
C ASP A 466 -7.38 -5.69 -29.48
N GLY A 467 -6.55 -6.10 -28.51
CA GLY A 467 -5.38 -6.95 -28.71
C GLY A 467 -4.11 -6.19 -29.12
N GLU A 468 -4.10 -4.85 -29.13
CA GLU A 468 -2.87 -4.10 -29.36
C GLU A 468 -1.89 -4.26 -28.18
N GLU A 469 -0.65 -4.62 -28.51
CA GLU A 469 0.40 -4.86 -27.54
C GLU A 469 1.43 -3.73 -27.51
N TYR A 470 1.76 -3.25 -26.32
CA TYR A 470 2.80 -2.23 -26.13
C TYR A 470 3.56 -2.43 -24.82
N GLU A 471 4.83 -2.04 -24.79
CA GLU A 471 5.60 -2.06 -23.55
C GLU A 471 4.98 -1.09 -22.54
N ALA A 472 4.62 -1.63 -21.37
CA ALA A 472 4.02 -0.89 -20.27
C ALA A 472 4.85 0.36 -19.94
N ASN A 473 4.15 1.46 -19.65
CA ASN A 473 4.84 2.67 -19.23
C ASN A 473 5.32 2.50 -17.79
N PHE A 474 6.63 2.70 -17.55
CA PHE A 474 7.20 2.69 -16.20
C PHE A 474 6.56 3.68 -15.24
N GLY A 475 5.95 4.75 -15.74
CA GLY A 475 5.14 5.69 -14.95
C GLY A 475 4.06 5.02 -14.10
N ASN A 476 3.57 3.84 -14.51
CA ASN A 476 2.61 3.04 -13.76
C ASN A 476 3.33 2.07 -12.79
N THR A 477 3.95 2.62 -11.75
CA THR A 477 4.63 1.88 -10.69
C THR A 477 3.79 0.75 -10.06
N PRO A 478 2.49 0.93 -9.73
CA PRO A 478 1.67 -0.11 -9.12
C PRO A 478 1.61 -1.38 -9.98
N ARG A 479 1.52 -1.21 -11.31
CA ARG A 479 1.46 -2.33 -12.26
C ARG A 479 2.73 -3.16 -12.25
N TYR A 480 3.90 -2.53 -12.13
CA TYR A 480 5.17 -3.25 -12.04
C TYR A 480 5.28 -4.02 -10.73
N TYR A 481 4.84 -3.45 -9.61
CA TYR A 481 4.82 -4.18 -8.33
C TYR A 481 3.88 -5.38 -8.36
N ARG A 482 2.66 -5.24 -8.91
CA ARG A 482 1.77 -6.39 -9.16
C ARG A 482 2.44 -7.46 -10.01
N ALA A 483 3.06 -7.05 -11.12
CA ALA A 483 3.79 -7.96 -12.00
C ALA A 483 4.92 -8.72 -11.25
N MET A 484 5.67 -8.05 -10.38
CA MET A 484 6.69 -8.71 -9.56
C MET A 484 6.10 -9.77 -8.63
N ILE A 485 4.99 -9.46 -7.98
CA ILE A 485 4.29 -10.38 -7.07
C ILE A 485 3.81 -11.61 -7.83
N TYR A 486 3.16 -11.43 -8.98
CA TYR A 486 2.72 -12.56 -9.80
C TYR A 486 3.88 -13.41 -10.30
N PHE A 487 4.95 -12.75 -10.74
CA PHE A 487 6.15 -13.46 -11.16
C PHE A 487 6.73 -14.29 -10.01
N ARG A 488 6.77 -13.74 -8.78
CA ARG A 488 7.20 -14.48 -7.59
C ARG A 488 6.27 -15.63 -7.25
N LYS A 489 4.95 -15.45 -7.33
CA LYS A 489 3.96 -16.51 -7.13
C LYS A 489 4.16 -17.65 -8.13
N LEU A 490 4.42 -17.34 -9.41
CA LEU A 490 4.76 -18.36 -10.41
C LEU A 490 6.02 -19.14 -10.02
N GLN A 491 7.05 -18.47 -9.51
CA GLN A 491 8.25 -19.16 -9.03
C GLN A 491 7.94 -20.10 -7.86
N LEU A 492 7.04 -19.73 -6.94
CA LEU A 492 6.64 -20.60 -5.83
C LEU A 492 5.81 -21.81 -6.31
N LEU A 493 4.98 -21.64 -7.34
CA LEU A 493 4.20 -22.73 -7.95
C LEU A 493 5.07 -23.69 -8.78
N PHE A 494 6.09 -23.13 -9.43
CA PHE A 494 7.03 -23.84 -10.29
C PHE A 494 8.47 -23.61 -9.80
N PRO A 495 8.83 -24.14 -8.62
CA PRO A 495 10.13 -23.89 -8.02
C PRO A 495 11.26 -24.46 -8.88
N PRO A 496 12.42 -23.77 -8.94
CA PRO A 496 13.58 -24.24 -9.68
C PRO A 496 14.02 -25.64 -9.21
N VAL A 497 14.64 -26.39 -10.12
CA VAL A 497 15.00 -27.81 -9.91
C VAL A 497 15.89 -28.01 -8.67
N GLU A 498 16.72 -27.04 -8.32
CA GLU A 498 17.59 -27.10 -7.13
C GLU A 498 16.82 -27.08 -5.80
N GLU A 499 15.70 -26.33 -5.72
CA GLU A 499 14.86 -26.23 -4.50
C GLU A 499 13.98 -27.47 -4.29
N GLN A 500 13.74 -28.27 -5.33
CA GLN A 500 12.92 -29.48 -5.26
C GLN A 500 13.51 -30.58 -4.36
N SER A 501 14.81 -30.50 -4.06
CA SER A 501 15.53 -31.46 -3.20
C SER A 501 15.36 -31.22 -1.69
N THR A 502 14.68 -30.15 -1.28
CA THR A 502 14.47 -29.83 0.16
C THR A 502 13.07 -30.13 0.70
N ASN A 503 12.10 -30.44 -0.16
CA ASN A 503 10.76 -30.86 0.28
C ASN A 503 10.58 -32.38 0.13
N VAL A 504 11.27 -33.12 1.00
CA VAL A 504 10.80 -34.42 1.48
C VAL A 504 10.55 -34.28 2.98
N ILE A 505 9.34 -33.84 3.34
CA ILE A 505 8.56 -34.32 4.50
C ILE A 505 7.09 -34.34 4.08
#